data_AF-W1Q7Z8-F1
#
_entry.id   AF-W1Q7Z8-F1
#
_cell.length_a   1.000
_cell.length_b   1.000
_cell.length_c   1.000
_cell.angle_alpha   90.00
_cell.angle_beta   90.00
_cell.angle_gamma   90.00
#
_symmetry.space_group_name_H-M   'P 1'
#
loop_
_entity.id
_entity.type
_entity.pdbx_description
1 polymer ?
#
loop_
_entity_poly.entity_id
_entity_poly.type
_entity_poly.pdbx_seq_one_letter_code
_entity_poly.pdbx_strand_id
1 'polypeptide(L)'
;MNIDQEVKLEKLQDSYWSIRMCLNCKQKLFNKRLYFRNAYSDTQAELLQYYRQVKALEDKFEKSIQSSDKAVELKNIDLLGRMEKIGKLVSNKINSLEYVLEQNQSKPGSVSVKPDELKLYKALKLHIVMFLQDNLPGLRRAQQEKLKKEQSELEQQTGANNYRPRLLKKEIREYREKLMVLNEQKFMVQNLYNDYKKRKKFDDLISLEANLEDLQHEIDIIEEKLGDNAFQ
;
A
#
# COMPACT_ATOMS: atom_id res chain seq x y z
N MET A 1 36.12 -16.01 -2.49
CA MET A 1 36.98 -15.98 -3.69
C MET A 1 36.42 -16.99 -4.68
N ASN A 2 36.26 -16.56 -5.93
CA ASN A 2 35.86 -17.31 -7.13
C ASN A 2 34.45 -17.93 -7.18
N ILE A 3 33.54 -17.21 -7.86
CA ILE A 3 32.37 -17.80 -8.53
C ILE A 3 32.48 -17.42 -10.01
N ASP A 4 33.47 -17.99 -10.69
CA ASP A 4 33.45 -18.15 -12.14
C ASP A 4 32.68 -19.44 -12.42
N GLN A 5 31.35 -19.35 -12.44
CA GLN A 5 30.55 -20.35 -13.12
C GLN A 5 30.39 -19.90 -14.57
N GLU A 6 31.25 -20.48 -15.42
CA GLU A 6 31.14 -20.44 -16.87
C GLU A 6 29.73 -20.84 -17.29
N VAL A 7 28.92 -19.86 -17.66
CA VAL A 7 27.70 -20.09 -18.42
C VAL A 7 28.16 -20.59 -19.79
N LYS A 8 28.14 -21.92 -19.98
CA LYS A 8 28.28 -22.56 -21.29
C LYS A 8 27.19 -21.98 -22.19
N LEU A 9 27.56 -21.02 -23.05
CA LEU A 9 26.78 -20.67 -24.22
C LEU A 9 26.80 -21.90 -25.12
N GLU A 10 25.80 -22.76 -24.97
CA GLU A 10 25.42 -23.68 -26.04
C GLU A 10 25.21 -22.83 -27.28
N LYS A 11 26.07 -23.08 -28.29
CA LYS A 11 26.00 -22.43 -29.59
C LYS A 11 24.64 -22.77 -30.16
N LEU A 12 23.73 -21.79 -30.14
CA LEU A 12 22.50 -21.81 -30.92
C LEU A 12 22.89 -22.22 -32.34
N GLN A 13 22.45 -23.41 -32.75
CA GLN A 13 22.62 -23.91 -34.11
C GLN A 13 22.17 -22.83 -35.08
N ASP A 14 23.00 -22.60 -36.11
CA ASP A 14 22.87 -21.54 -37.11
C ASP A 14 21.47 -21.55 -37.74
N SER A 15 20.58 -20.73 -37.18
CA SER A 15 19.30 -20.42 -37.80
C SER A 15 19.51 -19.20 -38.69
N TYR A 16 19.27 -19.38 -39.99
CA TYR A 16 19.51 -18.44 -41.09
C TYR A 16 18.60 -17.19 -41.06
N TRP A 17 18.54 -16.49 -39.93
CA TRP A 17 17.76 -15.26 -39.79
C TRP A 17 18.70 -14.05 -39.76
N SER A 18 18.81 -13.36 -40.90
CA SER A 18 19.50 -12.07 -40.96
C SER A 18 18.52 -10.93 -40.64
N ILE A 19 18.66 -10.32 -39.47
CA ILE A 19 17.86 -9.14 -39.09
C ILE A 19 18.61 -7.88 -39.55
N ARG A 20 18.01 -7.10 -40.45
CA ARG A 20 18.49 -5.74 -40.76
C ARG A 20 18.06 -4.79 -39.65
N MET A 21 19.03 -4.19 -38.98
CA MET A 21 18.79 -3.21 -37.92
C MET A 21 19.78 -2.06 -38.05
N CYS A 22 19.37 -0.88 -37.59
CA CYS A 22 20.21 0.30 -37.64
C CYS A 22 21.49 0.10 -36.81
N LEU A 23 22.58 0.78 -37.18
CA LEU A 23 23.86 0.65 -36.47
C LEU A 23 23.71 0.98 -34.96
N ASN A 24 22.90 2.00 -34.66
CA ASN A 24 22.58 2.42 -33.30
C ASN A 24 21.76 1.36 -32.53
N CYS A 25 20.86 0.68 -33.23
CA CYS A 25 20.02 -0.40 -32.71
C CYS A 25 20.86 -1.63 -32.39
N LYS A 26 21.78 -2.00 -33.30
CA LYS A 26 22.77 -3.06 -33.10
C LYS A 26 23.65 -2.78 -31.88
N GLN A 27 24.13 -1.54 -31.76
CA GLN A 27 24.96 -1.13 -30.63
C GLN A 27 24.18 -1.08 -29.32
N LYS A 28 22.91 -0.67 -29.30
CA LYS A 28 22.10 -0.66 -28.07
C LYS A 28 21.69 -2.06 -27.61
N LEU A 29 21.33 -2.96 -28.53
CA LEU A 29 20.78 -4.27 -28.21
C LEU A 29 21.86 -5.35 -28.02
N PHE A 30 22.96 -5.31 -28.79
CA PHE A 30 23.94 -6.41 -28.84
C PHE A 30 25.33 -6.03 -28.34
N ASN A 31 25.55 -4.80 -27.87
CA ASN A 31 26.80 -4.46 -27.22
C ASN A 31 26.83 -5.07 -25.82
N LYS A 32 27.64 -6.11 -25.65
CA LYS A 32 27.80 -6.84 -24.38
C LYS A 32 27.96 -5.91 -23.18
N ARG A 33 28.72 -4.82 -23.30
CA ARG A 33 28.93 -3.88 -22.19
C ARG A 33 27.66 -3.11 -21.81
N LEU A 34 26.87 -2.67 -22.79
CA LEU A 34 25.58 -2.00 -22.54
C LEU A 34 24.54 -3.01 -22.06
N TYR A 35 24.54 -4.23 -22.60
CA TYR A 35 23.70 -5.33 -22.13
C TYR A 35 24.00 -5.68 -20.67
N PHE A 36 25.27 -5.91 -20.29
CA PHE A 36 25.64 -6.20 -18.90
C PHE A 36 25.37 -5.02 -17.97
N ARG A 37 25.58 -3.77 -18.43
CA ARG A 37 25.23 -2.58 -17.65
C ARG A 37 23.73 -2.46 -17.41
N ASN A 38 22.92 -2.71 -18.45
CA ASN A 38 21.46 -2.68 -18.36
C ASN A 38 20.93 -3.88 -17.55
N ALA A 39 21.52 -5.07 -17.71
CA ALA A 39 21.18 -6.26 -16.93
C ALA A 39 21.51 -6.05 -15.43
N TYR A 40 22.65 -5.43 -15.11
CA TYR A 40 22.96 -5.03 -13.73
C TYR A 40 22.00 -3.95 -13.22
N SER A 41 21.68 -2.92 -14.01
CA SER A 41 20.71 -1.90 -13.60
C SER A 41 19.30 -2.47 -13.42
N ASP A 42 18.89 -3.44 -14.24
CA ASP A 42 17.60 -4.13 -14.16
C ASP A 42 17.54 -5.08 -12.96
N THR A 43 18.64 -5.73 -12.59
CA THR A 43 18.68 -6.47 -11.31
C THR A 43 18.51 -5.57 -10.08
N GLN A 44 18.93 -4.30 -10.19
CA GLN A 44 18.75 -3.28 -9.16
C GLN A 44 17.45 -2.46 -9.30
N ALA A 45 16.66 -2.68 -10.35
CA ALA A 45 15.40 -1.96 -10.53
C ALA A 45 14.41 -2.37 -9.42
N GLU A 46 13.98 -1.38 -8.65
CA GLU A 46 13.16 -1.55 -7.45
C GLU A 46 11.86 -2.33 -7.74
N LEU A 47 11.21 -2.04 -8.87
CA LEU A 47 10.02 -2.76 -9.36
C LEU A 47 10.28 -4.27 -9.51
N LEU A 48 11.39 -4.64 -10.15
CA LEU A 48 11.74 -6.04 -10.39
C LEU A 48 12.11 -6.75 -9.08
N GLN A 49 12.64 -6.02 -8.10
CA GLN A 49 12.86 -6.56 -6.75
C GLN A 49 11.53 -6.88 -6.06
N TYR A 50 10.54 -5.97 -6.10
CA TYR A 50 9.22 -6.24 -5.54
C TYR A 50 8.54 -7.41 -6.25
N TYR A 51 8.56 -7.45 -7.58
CA TYR A 51 8.00 -8.55 -8.36
C TYR A 51 8.61 -9.91 -7.97
N ARG A 52 9.95 -10.00 -7.88
CA ARG A 52 10.62 -11.24 -7.47
C ARG A 52 10.26 -11.67 -6.05
N GLN A 53 10.13 -10.72 -5.12
CA GLN A 53 9.72 -11.02 -3.74
C GLN A 53 8.28 -11.53 -3.68
N VAL A 54 7.37 -10.90 -4.41
CA VAL A 54 5.97 -11.32 -4.54
C VAL A 54 5.91 -12.75 -5.11
N LYS A 55 6.58 -13.01 -6.24
CA LYS A 55 6.62 -14.34 -6.86
C LYS A 55 7.18 -15.41 -5.93
N ALA A 56 8.26 -15.09 -5.20
CA ALA A 56 8.84 -16.03 -4.24
C ALA A 56 7.92 -16.34 -3.04
N LEU A 57 7.04 -15.41 -2.65
CA LEU A 57 6.02 -15.65 -1.63
C LEU A 57 4.87 -16.50 -2.17
N GLU A 58 4.42 -16.25 -3.39
CA GLU A 58 3.42 -17.06 -4.09
C GLU A 58 3.87 -18.52 -4.22
N ASP A 59 5.09 -18.75 -4.70
CA ASP A 59 5.62 -20.10 -4.88
C ASP A 59 5.71 -20.86 -3.53
N LYS A 60 5.99 -20.14 -2.44
CA LYS A 60 5.99 -20.72 -1.08
C LYS A 60 4.58 -21.03 -0.61
N PHE A 61 3.64 -20.15 -0.90
CA PHE A 61 2.24 -20.29 -0.53
C PHE A 61 1.59 -21.47 -1.27
N GLU A 62 1.78 -21.58 -2.59
CA GLU A 62 1.26 -22.68 -3.42
C GLU A 62 1.80 -24.05 -2.95
N LYS A 63 3.09 -24.14 -2.61
CA LYS A 63 3.69 -25.36 -2.04
C LYS A 63 3.11 -25.73 -0.68
N SER A 64 2.60 -24.74 0.05
CA SER A 64 2.08 -24.87 1.41
C SER A 64 0.58 -25.20 1.43
N ILE A 65 -0.17 -24.85 0.37
CA ILE A 65 -1.62 -25.14 0.24
C ILE A 65 -1.94 -26.65 0.27
N GLN A 66 -1.00 -27.51 -0.10
CA GLN A 66 -1.24 -28.95 -0.24
C GLN A 66 -1.36 -29.70 1.10
N SER A 67 -1.20 -29.02 2.24
CA SER A 67 -1.19 -29.60 3.58
C SER A 67 -2.28 -28.98 4.47
N SER A 68 -3.15 -29.81 5.06
CA SER A 68 -4.23 -29.39 5.97
C SER A 68 -3.79 -29.29 7.44
N ASP A 69 -2.50 -29.13 7.71
CA ASP A 69 -1.98 -29.05 9.07
C ASP A 69 -2.13 -27.63 9.64
N LYS A 70 -2.51 -27.51 10.92
CA LYS A 70 -2.74 -26.22 11.62
C LYS A 70 -1.46 -25.38 11.70
N ALA A 71 -0.30 -26.02 11.74
CA ALA A 71 1.00 -25.34 11.67
C ALA A 71 1.28 -24.72 10.29
N VAL A 72 0.68 -25.29 9.23
CA VAL A 72 0.80 -24.81 7.85
C VAL A 72 -0.14 -23.63 7.60
N GLU A 73 -1.33 -23.61 8.20
CA GLU A 73 -2.23 -22.46 8.19
C GLU A 73 -1.59 -21.20 8.82
N LEU A 74 -0.92 -21.34 9.96
CA LEU A 74 -0.21 -20.23 10.61
C LEU A 74 0.94 -19.69 9.75
N LYS A 75 1.67 -20.55 9.04
CA LYS A 75 2.72 -20.14 8.10
C LYS A 75 2.12 -19.42 6.90
N ASN A 76 0.99 -19.89 6.38
CA ASN A 76 0.27 -19.23 5.28
C ASN A 76 -0.22 -17.83 5.69
N ILE A 77 -0.64 -17.65 6.94
CA ILE A 77 -0.97 -16.34 7.51
C ILE A 77 0.24 -15.40 7.50
N ASP A 78 1.41 -15.85 7.94
CA ASP A 78 2.64 -15.05 7.93
C ASP A 78 3.08 -14.69 6.50
N LEU A 79 2.99 -15.63 5.55
CA LEU A 79 3.32 -15.39 4.14
C LEU A 79 2.43 -14.31 3.52
N LEU A 80 1.12 -14.37 3.75
CA LEU A 80 0.17 -13.35 3.27
C LEU A 80 0.42 -12.00 3.95
N GLY A 81 0.75 -11.97 5.24
CA GLY A 81 1.13 -10.74 5.94
C GLY A 81 2.41 -10.09 5.39
N ARG A 82 3.40 -10.88 4.97
CA ARG A 82 4.60 -10.37 4.28
C ARG A 82 4.25 -9.79 2.91
N MET A 83 3.34 -10.43 2.19
CA MET A 83 2.86 -9.97 0.89
C MET A 83 2.10 -8.63 1.00
N GLU A 84 1.28 -8.47 2.04
CA GLU A 84 0.61 -7.20 2.36
C GLU A 84 1.62 -6.06 2.61
N LYS A 85 2.71 -6.33 3.35
CA LYS A 85 3.79 -5.35 3.57
C LYS A 85 4.41 -4.88 2.26
N ILE A 86 4.67 -5.79 1.32
CA ILE A 86 5.18 -5.43 -0.01
C ILE A 86 4.15 -4.59 -0.77
N GLY A 87 2.86 -4.93 -0.70
CA GLY A 87 1.79 -4.13 -1.30
C GLY A 87 1.74 -2.68 -0.79
N LYS A 88 2.04 -2.45 0.50
CA LYS A 88 2.17 -1.10 1.09
C LYS A 88 3.38 -0.36 0.53
N LEU A 89 4.54 -1.00 0.42
CA LEU A 89 5.74 -0.39 -0.18
C LEU A 89 5.50 0.01 -1.65
N VAL A 90 4.89 -0.88 -2.43
CA VAL A 90 4.50 -0.60 -3.83
C VAL A 90 3.52 0.58 -3.90
N SER A 91 2.56 0.66 -2.97
CA SER A 91 1.61 1.79 -2.90
C SER A 91 2.30 3.11 -2.59
N ASN A 92 3.24 3.13 -1.63
CA ASN A 92 4.02 4.33 -1.32
C ASN A 92 4.84 4.78 -2.53
N LYS A 93 5.41 3.84 -3.27
CA LYS A 93 6.15 4.14 -4.51
C LYS A 93 5.24 4.74 -5.58
N ILE A 94 4.04 4.19 -5.79
CA ILE A 94 3.03 4.75 -6.71
C ILE A 94 2.73 6.20 -6.35
N ASN A 95 2.40 6.48 -5.08
CA ASN A 95 2.07 7.83 -4.63
C ASN A 95 3.24 8.79 -4.87
N SER A 96 4.48 8.35 -4.63
CA SER A 96 5.67 9.18 -4.90
C SER A 96 5.86 9.49 -6.39
N LEU A 97 5.56 8.53 -7.26
CA LEU A 97 5.68 8.70 -8.72
C LEU A 97 4.56 9.61 -9.26
N GLU A 98 3.34 9.47 -8.73
CA GLU A 98 2.21 10.33 -9.05
C GLU A 98 2.48 11.78 -8.63
N TYR A 99 2.97 12.00 -7.42
CA TYR A 99 3.38 13.32 -6.94
C TYR A 99 4.42 13.97 -7.87
N VAL A 100 5.46 13.24 -8.27
CA VAL A 100 6.49 13.78 -9.18
C VAL A 100 5.90 14.10 -10.56
N LEU A 101 4.98 13.28 -11.08
CA LEU A 101 4.29 13.56 -12.35
C LEU A 101 3.43 14.83 -12.29
N GLU A 102 2.70 15.03 -11.19
CA GLU A 102 1.90 16.24 -10.96
C GLU A 102 2.78 17.50 -10.87
N GLN A 103 3.92 17.42 -10.17
CA GLN A 103 4.88 18.53 -10.09
C GLN A 103 5.49 18.89 -11.45
N ASN A 104 5.75 17.89 -12.31
CA ASN A 104 6.33 18.10 -13.64
C ASN A 104 5.34 18.73 -14.64
N GLN A 105 4.03 18.59 -14.45
CA GLN A 105 3.02 19.27 -15.27
C GLN A 105 3.03 20.79 -15.04
N SER A 106 3.53 21.24 -13.88
CA SER A 106 3.58 22.67 -13.50
C SER A 106 4.85 23.39 -13.95
N LYS A 107 5.92 22.68 -14.35
CA LYS A 107 7.19 23.24 -14.85
C LYS A 107 7.79 22.36 -15.96
N PRO A 108 7.58 22.69 -17.24
CA PRO A 108 8.18 21.92 -18.35
C PRO A 108 9.69 22.17 -18.38
N GLY A 109 10.50 21.25 -17.90
CA GLY A 109 11.96 21.43 -17.98
C GLY A 109 12.87 20.32 -17.45
N SER A 110 12.43 19.46 -16.54
CA SER A 110 13.37 18.44 -16.00
C SER A 110 12.65 17.26 -15.37
N VAL A 111 13.13 16.06 -15.72
CA VAL A 111 12.76 14.73 -15.21
C VAL A 111 11.59 14.05 -15.96
N SER A 112 11.96 13.25 -16.95
CA SER A 112 11.08 12.28 -17.60
C SER A 112 10.87 11.08 -16.67
N VAL A 113 9.88 11.15 -15.78
CA VAL A 113 9.31 9.93 -15.21
C VAL A 113 8.61 9.22 -16.36
N LYS A 114 9.05 8.00 -16.69
CA LYS A 114 8.45 7.23 -17.78
C LYS A 114 7.06 6.79 -17.32
N PRO A 115 5.96 7.24 -17.97
CA PRO A 115 4.59 6.87 -17.57
C PRO A 115 4.36 5.35 -17.56
N ASP A 116 5.18 4.60 -18.30
CA ASP A 116 5.15 3.14 -18.33
C ASP A 116 5.58 2.50 -17.01
N GLU A 117 6.51 3.10 -16.27
CA GLU A 117 6.96 2.57 -14.97
C GLU A 117 5.83 2.65 -13.92
N LEU A 118 5.11 3.77 -13.87
CA LEU A 118 3.94 3.92 -12.99
C LEU A 118 2.85 2.89 -13.30
N LYS A 119 2.58 2.63 -14.59
CA LYS A 119 1.62 1.59 -15.01
C LYS A 119 2.04 0.21 -14.51
N LEU A 120 3.32 -0.11 -14.56
CA LEU A 120 3.84 -1.39 -14.07
C LEU A 120 3.70 -1.53 -12.55
N TYR A 121 3.99 -0.49 -11.76
CA TYR A 121 3.75 -0.52 -10.32
C TYR A 121 2.25 -0.69 -10.00
N LYS A 122 1.36 0.00 -10.72
CA LYS A 122 -0.10 -0.15 -10.55
C LYS A 122 -0.57 -1.56 -10.87
N ALA A 123 -0.06 -2.16 -11.95
CA ALA A 123 -0.35 -3.55 -12.30
C ALA A 123 0.14 -4.53 -11.21
N LEU A 124 1.34 -4.31 -10.68
CA LEU A 124 1.88 -5.12 -9.57
C LEU A 124 1.03 -4.99 -8.30
N LYS A 125 0.62 -3.76 -7.93
CA LYS A 125 -0.28 -3.52 -6.79
C LYS A 125 -1.59 -4.27 -6.96
N LEU A 126 -2.21 -4.18 -8.14
CA LEU A 126 -3.46 -4.87 -8.44
C LEU A 126 -3.30 -6.39 -8.29
N HIS A 127 -2.21 -6.95 -8.82
CA HIS A 127 -1.90 -8.38 -8.70
C HIS A 127 -1.78 -8.84 -7.24
N ILE A 128 -1.03 -8.09 -6.41
CA ILE A 128 -0.91 -8.37 -4.98
C ILE A 128 -2.28 -8.35 -4.29
N VAL A 129 -3.11 -7.35 -4.58
CA VAL A 129 -4.44 -7.22 -3.97
C VAL A 129 -5.35 -8.38 -4.37
N MET A 130 -5.36 -8.75 -5.65
CA MET A 130 -6.16 -9.89 -6.13
C MET A 130 -5.70 -11.20 -5.46
N PHE A 131 -4.39 -11.46 -5.44
CA PHE A 131 -3.85 -12.66 -4.80
C PHE A 131 -4.22 -12.72 -3.31
N LEU A 132 -4.14 -11.61 -2.58
CA LEU A 132 -4.59 -11.55 -1.19
C LEU A 132 -6.09 -11.86 -1.10
N GLN A 133 -6.93 -11.21 -1.90
CA GLN A 133 -8.39 -11.42 -1.87
C GLN A 133 -8.79 -12.87 -2.13
N ASP A 134 -8.14 -13.53 -3.08
CA ASP A 134 -8.42 -14.93 -3.44
C ASP A 134 -8.04 -15.90 -2.31
N ASN A 135 -7.02 -15.57 -1.52
CA ASN A 135 -6.46 -16.44 -0.49
C ASN A 135 -6.83 -16.05 0.96
N LEU A 136 -7.49 -14.91 1.16
CA LEU A 136 -8.00 -14.40 2.44
C LEU A 136 -9.25 -15.09 3.02
N PRO A 137 -10.10 -15.85 2.30
CA PRO A 137 -11.28 -16.49 2.91
C PRO A 137 -10.96 -17.51 4.01
N GLY A 138 -9.74 -18.07 4.02
CA GLY A 138 -9.20 -18.87 5.12
C GLY A 138 -8.69 -18.02 6.30
N LEU A 139 -7.99 -16.91 6.00
CA LEU A 139 -7.50 -15.96 6.99
C LEU A 139 -8.61 -15.26 7.76
N ARG A 140 -9.64 -14.76 7.05
CA ARG A 140 -10.73 -13.99 7.66
C ARG A 140 -11.48 -14.82 8.70
N ARG A 141 -11.67 -16.12 8.44
CA ARG A 141 -12.24 -17.05 9.42
C ARG A 141 -11.33 -17.25 10.63
N ALA A 142 -10.05 -17.54 10.41
CA ALA A 142 -9.08 -17.72 11.50
C ALA A 142 -8.86 -16.44 12.35
N GLN A 143 -8.91 -15.27 11.70
CA GLN A 143 -8.72 -13.96 12.32
C GLN A 143 -9.99 -13.50 13.05
N GLN A 144 -11.18 -13.77 12.51
CA GLN A 144 -12.45 -13.59 13.23
C GLN A 144 -12.57 -14.54 14.43
N GLU A 145 -12.10 -15.78 14.32
CA GLU A 145 -12.09 -16.71 15.46
C GLU A 145 -11.11 -16.29 16.56
N LYS A 146 -9.92 -15.77 16.21
CA LYS A 146 -8.99 -15.19 17.18
C LYS A 146 -9.57 -13.94 17.85
N LEU A 147 -10.12 -13.01 17.08
CA LEU A 147 -10.76 -11.80 17.61
C LEU A 147 -11.95 -12.13 18.50
N LYS A 148 -12.78 -13.12 18.12
CA LYS A 148 -13.87 -13.62 18.95
C LYS A 148 -13.35 -14.28 20.22
N LYS A 149 -12.28 -15.07 20.16
CA LYS A 149 -11.67 -15.67 21.37
C LYS A 149 -11.06 -14.63 22.30
N GLU A 150 -10.33 -13.66 21.77
CA GLU A 150 -9.80 -12.55 22.58
C GLU A 150 -10.95 -11.73 23.20
N GLN A 151 -12.03 -11.49 22.45
CA GLN A 151 -13.25 -10.87 22.98
C GLN A 151 -13.92 -11.74 24.05
N SER A 152 -14.06 -13.05 23.84
CA SER A 152 -14.63 -13.97 24.83
C SER A 152 -13.76 -14.14 26.08
N GLU A 153 -12.43 -14.08 25.94
CA GLU A 153 -11.46 -14.13 27.05
C GLU A 153 -11.48 -12.82 27.85
N LEU A 154 -11.65 -11.67 27.16
CA LEU A 154 -11.92 -10.38 27.80
C LEU A 154 -13.27 -10.37 28.51
N GLU A 155 -14.33 -10.91 27.88
CA GLU A 155 -15.68 -11.02 28.46
C GLU A 155 -15.74 -11.97 29.67
N GLN A 156 -14.96 -13.06 29.66
CA GLN A 156 -14.83 -13.98 30.81
C GLN A 156 -14.02 -13.38 31.96
N GLN A 157 -13.06 -12.49 31.67
CA GLN A 157 -12.36 -11.72 32.71
C GLN A 157 -13.22 -10.58 33.28
N THR A 158 -14.15 -10.02 32.51
CA THR A 158 -15.16 -9.05 32.96
C THR A 158 -16.45 -9.75 33.38
N GLY A 159 -16.36 -10.66 34.34
CA GLY A 159 -17.54 -11.28 34.94
C GLY A 159 -18.49 -10.23 35.55
N ALA A 160 -19.69 -10.10 34.97
CA ALA A 160 -20.91 -9.56 35.56
C ALA A 160 -20.78 -8.23 36.33
N ASN A 161 -20.65 -7.10 35.64
CA ASN A 161 -21.19 -5.86 36.19
C ASN A 161 -21.62 -4.87 35.11
N ASN A 162 -22.87 -4.41 35.21
CA ASN A 162 -23.45 -3.33 34.42
C ASN A 162 -22.76 -2.00 34.76
N TYR A 163 -21.56 -1.79 34.25
CA TYR A 163 -20.92 -0.48 34.26
C TYR A 163 -20.40 -0.20 32.86
N ARG A 164 -20.91 0.87 32.23
CA ARG A 164 -20.29 1.53 31.07
C ARG A 164 -18.76 1.44 31.25
N PRO A 165 -18.00 0.95 30.26
CA PRO A 165 -16.55 0.95 30.35
C PRO A 165 -16.11 2.38 30.65
N ARG A 166 -15.62 2.62 31.86
CA ARG A 166 -14.96 3.89 32.17
C ARG A 166 -13.72 3.91 31.30
N LEU A 167 -13.73 4.70 30.23
CA LEU A 167 -12.56 4.97 29.41
C LEU A 167 -11.36 5.19 30.33
N LEU A 168 -10.21 4.59 30.02
CA LEU A 168 -9.01 4.85 30.80
C LEU A 168 -8.70 6.35 30.69
N LYS A 169 -8.19 6.96 31.78
CA LYS A 169 -7.83 8.40 31.80
C LYS A 169 -6.92 8.80 30.62
N LYS A 170 -6.11 7.87 30.12
CA LYS A 170 -5.28 8.04 28.93
C LYS A 170 -6.09 8.18 27.65
N GLU A 171 -7.08 7.32 27.44
CA GLU A 171 -7.96 7.33 26.27
C GLU A 171 -8.83 8.59 26.26
N ILE A 172 -9.34 9.02 27.42
CA ILE A 172 -10.07 10.30 27.55
C ILE A 172 -9.21 11.47 27.09
N ARG A 173 -7.92 11.50 27.48
CA ARG A 173 -6.99 12.57 27.07
C ARG A 173 -6.74 12.55 25.57
N GLU A 174 -6.51 11.38 24.99
CA GLU A 174 -6.30 11.21 23.54
C GLU A 174 -7.55 11.62 22.74
N TYR A 175 -8.74 11.24 23.19
CA TYR A 175 -9.99 11.64 22.54
C TYR A 175 -10.27 13.14 22.66
N ARG A 176 -9.95 13.79 23.79
CA ARG A 176 -10.07 15.25 23.95
C ARG A 176 -9.09 16.01 23.06
N GLU A 177 -7.85 15.54 22.96
CA GLU A 177 -6.85 16.13 22.07
C GLU A 177 -7.28 15.99 20.60
N LYS A 178 -7.79 14.81 20.23
CA LYS A 178 -8.34 14.58 18.89
C LYS A 178 -9.56 15.49 18.62
N LEU A 179 -10.46 15.64 19.59
CA LEU A 179 -11.62 16.53 19.49
C LEU A 179 -11.22 18.01 19.32
N MET A 180 -10.18 18.45 20.04
CA MET A 180 -9.65 19.82 19.91
C MET A 180 -9.09 20.07 18.50
N VAL A 181 -8.29 19.14 17.97
CA VAL A 181 -7.71 19.27 16.63
C VAL A 181 -8.79 19.27 15.54
N LEU A 182 -9.80 18.41 15.64
CA LEU A 182 -10.90 18.37 14.67
C LEU A 182 -11.73 19.66 14.69
N ASN A 183 -11.98 20.24 15.87
CA ASN A 183 -12.67 21.52 15.98
C ASN A 183 -11.87 22.67 15.37
N GLU A 184 -10.55 22.70 15.58
CA GLU A 184 -9.65 23.67 14.95
C GLU A 184 -9.67 23.53 13.42
N GLN A 185 -9.57 22.30 12.90
CA GLN A 185 -9.62 22.02 11.47
C GLN A 185 -10.96 22.42 10.85
N LYS A 186 -12.08 22.11 11.52
CA LYS A 186 -13.42 22.53 11.10
C LYS A 186 -13.52 24.05 11.01
N PHE A 187 -12.99 24.77 12.00
CA PHE A 187 -12.96 26.24 11.98
C PHE A 187 -12.15 26.80 10.80
N MET A 188 -10.99 26.22 10.51
CA MET A 188 -10.16 26.62 9.36
C MET A 188 -10.89 26.39 8.02
N VAL A 189 -11.51 25.21 7.84
CA VAL A 189 -12.26 24.87 6.62
C VAL A 189 -13.50 25.76 6.48
N GLN A 190 -14.18 26.09 7.59
CA GLN A 190 -15.33 27.00 7.59
C GLN A 190 -14.93 28.42 7.14
N ASN A 191 -13.79 28.92 7.61
CA ASN A 191 -13.26 30.21 7.18
C ASN A 191 -12.89 30.19 5.69
N LEU A 192 -12.26 29.11 5.23
CA LEU A 192 -11.91 28.93 3.83
C LEU A 192 -13.16 28.87 2.94
N TYR A 193 -14.20 28.15 3.37
CA TYR A 193 -15.51 28.10 2.70
C TYR A 193 -16.10 29.51 2.57
N ASN A 194 -16.10 30.29 3.64
CA ASN A 194 -16.61 31.67 3.63
C ASN A 194 -15.82 32.57 2.66
N ASP A 195 -14.50 32.40 2.58
CA ASP A 195 -13.66 33.17 1.66
C ASP A 195 -13.85 32.77 0.20
N TYR A 196 -14.03 31.48 -0.08
CA TYR A 196 -14.32 30.97 -1.42
C TYR A 196 -15.71 31.38 -1.90
N LYS A 197 -16.68 31.43 -0.98
CA LYS A 197 -18.03 31.95 -1.21
C LYS A 197 -18.00 33.44 -1.58
N LYS A 198 -17.20 34.25 -0.87
CA LYS A 198 -16.97 35.67 -1.23
C LYS A 198 -16.33 35.82 -2.61
N ARG A 199 -15.42 34.90 -2.98
CA ARG A 199 -14.71 34.89 -4.27
C ARG A 199 -15.49 34.23 -5.42
N LYS A 200 -16.73 33.78 -5.18
CA LYS A 200 -17.61 33.13 -6.17
C LYS A 200 -16.99 31.88 -6.84
N LYS A 201 -16.15 31.16 -6.12
CA LYS A 201 -15.56 29.89 -6.58
C LYS A 201 -16.46 28.73 -6.17
N PHE A 202 -17.58 28.56 -6.88
CA PHE A 202 -18.64 27.63 -6.47
C PHE A 202 -18.28 26.15 -6.62
N ASP A 203 -17.40 25.81 -7.57
CA ASP A 203 -16.97 24.43 -7.81
C ASP A 203 -16.22 23.85 -6.60
N ASP A 204 -15.41 24.68 -5.93
CA ASP A 204 -14.62 24.30 -4.76
C ASP A 204 -15.47 24.28 -3.47
N LEU A 205 -16.63 24.95 -3.45
CA LEU A 205 -17.50 25.00 -2.26
C LEU A 205 -18.12 23.64 -1.95
N ILE A 206 -18.50 22.87 -2.97
CA ILE A 206 -19.09 21.54 -2.80
C ILE A 206 -18.10 20.61 -2.09
N SER A 207 -16.82 20.70 -2.46
CA SER A 207 -15.75 19.92 -1.84
C SER A 207 -15.47 20.36 -0.40
N LEU A 208 -15.53 21.67 -0.11
CA LEU A 208 -15.36 22.20 1.24
C LEU A 208 -16.56 21.88 2.15
N GLU A 209 -17.78 21.80 1.59
CA GLU A 209 -19.00 21.42 2.30
C GLU A 209 -18.96 19.94 2.71
N ALA A 210 -18.57 19.04 1.80
CA ALA A 210 -18.34 17.64 2.11
C ALA A 210 -17.27 17.47 3.22
N ASN A 211 -16.16 18.21 3.14
CA ASN A 211 -15.14 18.20 4.20
C ASN A 211 -15.67 18.67 5.55
N LEU A 212 -16.58 19.65 5.58
CA LEU A 212 -17.20 20.12 6.83
C LEU A 212 -18.16 19.07 7.41
N GLU A 213 -18.92 18.38 6.57
CA GLU A 213 -19.80 17.29 6.97
C GLU A 213 -19.01 16.10 7.55
N ASP A 214 -17.92 15.69 6.89
CA ASP A 214 -17.05 14.62 7.37
C ASP A 214 -16.40 14.97 8.71
N LEU A 215 -15.88 16.19 8.85
CA LEU A 215 -15.32 16.68 10.11
C LEU A 215 -16.37 16.74 11.23
N GLN A 216 -17.60 17.14 10.92
CA GLN A 216 -18.70 17.14 11.89
C GLN A 216 -19.05 15.73 12.34
N HIS A 217 -19.16 14.78 11.42
CA HIS A 217 -19.47 13.39 11.74
C HIS A 217 -18.38 12.74 12.61
N GLU A 218 -17.10 13.04 12.34
CA GLU A 218 -16.01 12.57 13.21
C GLU A 218 -16.04 13.20 14.60
N ILE A 219 -16.42 14.47 14.71
CA ILE A 219 -16.63 15.16 15.99
C ILE A 219 -17.76 14.46 16.77
N ASP A 220 -18.91 14.22 16.15
CA ASP A 220 -20.07 13.58 16.77
C ASP A 220 -19.72 12.19 17.31
N ILE A 221 -18.97 11.38 16.55
CA ILE A 221 -18.51 10.06 17.00
C ILE A 221 -17.58 10.15 18.21
N ILE A 222 -16.70 11.16 18.26
CA ILE A 222 -15.75 11.31 19.38
C ILE A 222 -16.47 11.86 20.61
N GLU A 223 -17.44 12.77 20.43
CA GLU A 223 -18.29 13.26 21.51
C GLU A 223 -19.16 12.14 22.10
N GLU A 224 -19.75 11.28 21.26
CA GLU A 224 -20.51 10.11 21.70
C GLU A 224 -19.62 9.13 22.50
N LYS A 225 -18.38 8.90 22.03
CA LYS A 225 -17.40 8.07 22.74
C LYS A 225 -16.99 8.67 24.07
N LEU A 226 -16.78 9.98 24.14
CA LEU A 226 -16.38 10.68 25.37
C LEU A 226 -17.53 10.78 26.39
N GLY A 227 -18.78 10.92 25.92
CA GLY A 227 -19.96 11.09 26.76
C GLY A 227 -19.79 12.22 27.78
N ASP A 228 -20.09 11.95 29.05
CA ASP A 228 -19.96 12.92 30.15
C ASP A 228 -18.51 13.42 30.38
N ASN A 229 -17.51 12.74 29.81
CA ASN A 229 -16.10 13.13 29.90
C ASN A 229 -15.67 14.12 28.80
N ALA A 230 -16.57 14.59 27.94
CA ALA A 230 -16.20 15.57 26.90
C ALA A 230 -15.88 16.96 27.48
N PHE A 231 -16.60 17.38 28.53
CA PHE A 231 -16.57 18.77 29.04
C PHE A 231 -16.14 18.91 30.52
N GLN A 232 -15.68 17.83 31.17
CA GLN A 232 -15.25 17.82 32.58
C GLN A 232 -13.77 18.14 32.80
#